data_AF-A0A849HC46-F1
#
_entry.id   AF-A0A849HC46-F1
#
_cell.length_a   1.000
_cell.length_b   1.000
_cell.length_c   1.000
_cell.angle_alpha   90.00
_cell.angle_beta   90.00
_cell.angle_gamma   90.00
#
_symmetry.space_group_name_H-M   'P 1'
#
loop_
_entity.id
_entity.type
_entity.pdbx_description
1 polymer ?
#
loop_
_entity_poly.entity_id
_entity_poly.type
_entity_poly.pdbx_seq_one_letter_code
_entity_poly.pdbx_strand_id
1 'polypeptide(L)' 'MDRKDLAHYLDYCSEILSPTSKLAALYLEGSVDHVAIGAVNEIEGWTSGLMGKIWQKIMILDRMAMGS' A
#
# COMPACT_ATOMS: atom_id res chain seq x y z
N MET A 1 4.58 -12.50 -18.01
CA MET A 1 5.06 -11.35 -17.23
C MET A 1 6.38 -11.79 -16.62
N ASP A 2 7.47 -11.11 -16.97
CA ASP A 2 8.79 -11.43 -16.40
C ASP A 2 8.86 -10.96 -14.94
N ARG A 3 9.81 -11.47 -14.17
CA ARG A 3 10.01 -11.12 -12.75
C ARG A 3 10.18 -9.62 -12.54
N LYS A 4 10.90 -8.94 -13.44
CA LYS A 4 11.10 -7.49 -13.41
C LYS A 4 9.80 -6.74 -13.62
N ASP A 5 8.96 -7.19 -14.55
CA ASP A 5 7.64 -6.61 -14.76
C ASP A 5 6.79 -6.74 -13.48
N LEU A 6 6.90 -7.87 -12.76
CA LEU A 6 6.16 -8.11 -11.53
C LEU A 6 6.64 -7.24 -10.37
N ALA A 7 7.95 -7.00 -10.26
CA ALA A 7 8.50 -6.05 -9.30
C ALA A 7 7.99 -4.63 -9.58
N HIS A 8 8.05 -4.16 -10.84
CA HIS A 8 7.51 -2.85 -11.21
C HIS A 8 6.01 -2.73 -10.95
N TYR A 9 5.23 -3.78 -11.24
CA TYR A 9 3.80 -3.79 -10.93
C TYR A 9 3.52 -3.64 -9.43
N LEU A 10 4.33 -4.29 -8.60
CA LEU A 10 4.24 -4.18 -7.15
C LEU A 10 4.62 -2.78 -6.65
N ASP A 11 5.64 -2.15 -7.24
CA ASP A 11 5.98 -0.76 -6.97
C ASP A 11 4.83 0.19 -7.36
N TYR A 12 4.22 0.02 -8.53
CA TYR A 12 3.05 0.81 -8.94
C TYR A 12 1.85 0.64 -7.99
N CYS A 13 1.63 -0.57 -7.47
CA CYS A 13 0.60 -0.78 -6.45
C CYS A 13 0.87 0.06 -5.19
N SER A 14 2.13 0.16 -4.76
CA SER A 14 2.53 1.00 -3.63
C SER A 14 2.33 2.49 -3.92
N GLU A 15 2.64 2.93 -5.15
CA GLU A 15 2.41 4.30 -5.60
C GLU A 15 0.93 4.68 -5.59
N ILE A 16 0.01 3.75 -5.90
CA ILE A 16 -1.45 3.98 -5.89
C ILE A 16 -2.02 3.94 -4.45
N LEU A 17 -1.43 3.16 -3.55
CA LEU A 17 -1.84 3.12 -2.14
C LEU A 17 -1.52 4.42 -1.39
N SER A 18 -0.43 5.10 -1.75
CA SER A 18 -0.04 6.39 -1.16
C SER A 18 -1.12 7.49 -1.28
N PRO A 19 -1.63 7.85 -2.48
CA PRO A 19 -2.71 8.82 -2.62
C PRO A 19 -4.03 8.32 -2.02
N THR A 20 -4.27 7.01 -1.97
CA THR A 20 -5.45 6.45 -1.29
C THR A 20 -5.46 6.81 0.20
N SER A 21 -4.33 6.63 0.89
CA SER A 21 -4.17 7.04 2.29
C SER A 21 -4.30 8.56 2.46
N LYS A 22 -3.72 9.33 1.54
CA LYS A 22 -3.76 10.80 1.60
C LYS A 22 -5.17 11.36 1.37
N LEU A 23 -5.94 10.76 0.47
CA LEU A 23 -7.34 11.13 0.24
C LEU A 23 -8.21 10.81 1.46
N ALA A 24 -7.97 9.67 2.12
CA ALA A 24 -8.65 9.33 3.37
C ALA A 24 -8.37 10.35 4.47
N ALA A 25 -7.10 10.76 4.65
CA ALA A 25 -6.74 11.80 5.59
C ALA A 25 -7.38 13.16 5.27
N LEU A 26 -7.40 13.56 3.99
CA LEU A 26 -8.08 14.79 3.53
C LEU A 26 -9.59 14.74 3.76
N TYR A 27 -10.22 13.57 3.65
CA TYR A 27 -11.64 13.41 3.93
C TYR A 27 -12.00 13.71 5.39
N LEU A 28 -11.08 13.50 6.33
CA LEU A 28 -11.27 13.89 7.73
C LEU A 28 -11.02 15.36 8.02
N GLU A 29 -10.46 16.13 7.09
CA GLU A 29 -10.13 17.53 7.33
C GLU A 29 -11.41 18.33 7.63
N GLY A 30 -11.55 18.80 8.87
CA GLY A 30 -12.75 19.51 9.34
C GLY A 30 -13.93 18.61 9.75
N SER A 31 -13.76 17.29 9.77
CA SER A 31 -14.79 16.35 10.24
C SER A 31 -14.73 16.13 11.75
N VAL A 32 -15.90 16.03 12.39
CA VAL A 32 -16.06 15.63 13.81
C VAL A 32 -16.85 14.32 13.96
N ASP A 33 -17.16 13.66 12.85
CA ASP A 33 -17.90 12.40 12.86
C ASP A 33 -16.97 11.23 13.23
N HIS A 34 -17.21 10.65 14.40
CA HIS A 34 -16.44 9.51 14.91
C HIS A 34 -16.51 8.28 14.01
N VAL A 35 -17.59 8.09 13.24
CA VAL A 35 -17.70 6.99 12.27
C VAL A 35 -16.75 7.21 11.10
N ALA A 36 -16.73 8.42 10.56
CA ALA A 36 -15.78 8.80 9.50
C ALA A 36 -14.33 8.65 9.97
N ILE A 37 -14.02 9.11 11.20
CA ILE A 37 -12.68 8.98 11.81
C ILE A 37 -12.28 7.51 11.92
N GLY A 38 -13.19 6.64 12.39
CA GLY A 38 -12.95 5.20 12.47
C GLY A 38 -12.62 4.58 11.11
N ALA A 39 -13.42 4.89 10.09
CA ALA A 39 -13.22 4.37 8.74
C ALA A 39 -11.87 4.79 8.13
N VAL A 40 -11.45 6.04 8.35
CA VAL A 40 -10.15 6.52 7.83
C VAL A 40 -8.97 5.88 8.56
N ASN A 41 -9.05 5.69 9.88
CA ASN A 41 -8.04 4.93 10.61
C ASN A 41 -7.91 3.48 10.10
N GLU A 42 -9.03 2.83 9.74
CA GLU A 42 -9.01 1.50 9.12
C GLU A 42 -8.32 1.52 7.75
N ILE A 43 -8.63 2.53 6.91
CA ILE A 43 -7.98 2.71 5.61
C ILE A 43 -6.47 2.89 5.78
N GLU A 44 -6.01 3.73 6.70
CA GLU A 44 -4.58 3.93 6.98
C GLU A 44 -3.90 2.63 7.47
N GLY A 45 -4.59 1.86 8.32
CA GLY A 45 -4.13 0.55 8.74
C GLY A 45 -4.00 -0.43 7.57
N TRP A 46 -4.98 -0.45 6.67
CA TRP A 46 -4.96 -1.31 5.49
C TRP A 46 -3.89 -0.90 4.47
N THR A 47 -3.76 0.39 4.15
CA THR A 47 -2.75 0.88 3.20
C THR A 47 -1.35 0.57 3.71
N SER A 48 -1.08 0.83 4.99
CA SER A 48 0.20 0.50 5.65
C SER A 48 0.47 -1.02 5.64
N GLY A 49 -0.52 -1.83 6.01
CA GLY A 49 -0.40 -3.29 5.99
C GLY A 49 -0.17 -3.87 4.59
N LEU A 50 -0.84 -3.32 3.57
CA LEU A 50 -0.66 -3.71 2.17
C LEU A 50 0.72 -3.29 1.64
N MET A 51 1.19 -2.09 1.97
CA MET A 51 2.55 -1.62 1.63
C MET A 51 3.61 -2.59 2.16
N GLY A 52 3.48 -3.02 3.42
CA GLY A 52 4.38 -4.02 4.02
C GLY A 52 4.33 -5.37 3.31
N LYS A 53 3.14 -5.85 2.93
CA LYS A 53 2.99 -7.10 2.16
C LYS A 53 3.58 -6.99 0.75
N ILE A 54 3.47 -5.83 0.11
CA ILE A 54 4.10 -5.58 -1.19
C ILE A 54 5.61 -5.67 -1.07
N TRP A 55 6.19 -5.00 -0.07
CA TRP A 55 7.63 -5.05 0.15
C TRP A 55 8.14 -6.48 0.41
N GLN A 56 7.41 -7.26 1.22
CA GLN A 56 7.72 -8.68 1.43
C GLN A 56 7.72 -9.48 0.11
N LYS A 57 6.78 -9.21 -0.80
CA LYS A 57 6.71 -9.89 -2.11
C LYS A 57 7.89 -9.51 -3.00
N ILE A 58 8.26 -8.22 -3.04
CA ILE A 58 9.45 -7.77 -3.77
C ILE A 58 10.69 -8.50 -3.25
N MET A 59 10.85 -8.60 -1.92
CA MET A 59 11.99 -9.32 -1.33
C MET A 59 12.03 -10.81 -1.70
N ILE A 60 10.86 -11.46 -1.80
CA ILE A 60 10.78 -12.86 -2.25
C ILE A 60 11.22 -12.97 -3.72
N LEU A 61 10.79 -12.05 -4.58
CA LEU A 61 11.20 -12.03 -5.99
C LEU A 61 12.71 -11.83 -6.14
N ASP A 62 13.31 -10.92 -5.36
CA ASP A 62 14.76 -10.71 -5.35
C ASP A 62 15.53 -11.95 -4.89
N ARG A 63 15.05 -12.61 -3.82
CA ARG A 63 15.66 -13.86 -3.34
C ARG A 63 15.59 -14.97 -4.40
N MET A 64 14.47 -15.08 -5.11
CA MET A 64 14.33 -16.02 -6.22
C MET A 64 15.26 -15.70 -7.39
N ALA A 65 15.62 -14.43 -7.58
CA ALA A 65 16.58 -14.02 -8.60
C ALA A 65 18.02 -14.43 -8.28
N MET A 66 18.39 -14.41 -7.00
CA MET A 66 19.75 -14.75 -6.53
C MET A 66 20.02 -16.26 -6.42
N GLY A 67 18.96 -17.08 -6.36
CA GLY A 67 19.06 -18.55 -6.23
C GLY A 67 18.99 -19.31 -7.56
N SER A 68 18.98 -18.60 -8.70
CA SER A 68 19.01 -19.15 -10.06
C SER A 68 20.33 -18.80 -10.74
#